data_AF-A0A7C1WPZ0-F1
#
_entry.id   AF-A0A7C1WPZ0-F1
#
_cell.length_a   1.000
_cell.length_b   1.000
_cell.length_c   1.000
_cell.angle_alpha   90.00
_cell.angle_beta   90.00
_cell.angle_gamma   90.00
#
_symmetry.space_group_name_H-M   'P 1'
#
loop_
_entity.id
_entity.type
_entity.pdbx_description
1 polymer ?
#
loop_
_entity_poly.entity_id
_entity_poly.type
_entity_poly.pdbx_seq_one_letter_code
_entity_poly.pdbx_strand_id
1 'polypeptide(L)'
;MARRKANDWLKASEIGHYTWSPEDWLDRRLGVEPDEETLEKMEAGERYHRQVALRTDWAVIRMRLGIAGIACVLLALGYFLLAGAS
;
A
#
# COMPACT_ATOMS: atom_id res chain seq x y z
N MET A 1 -39.42 17.91 1.39
CA MET A 1 -38.12 17.63 2.05
C MET A 1 -37.84 16.13 1.96
N ALA A 2 -37.04 15.71 0.98
CA ALA A 2 -36.82 14.30 0.68
C ALA A 2 -35.59 13.75 1.44
N ARG A 3 -35.85 12.72 2.27
CA ARG A 3 -34.98 11.55 2.57
C ARG A 3 -33.52 11.82 3.04
N ARG A 4 -33.34 12.32 4.27
CA ARG A 4 -32.09 12.12 5.05
C ARG A 4 -32.04 10.67 5.55
N LYS A 5 -31.48 9.76 4.76
CA LYS A 5 -31.12 8.37 5.18
C LYS A 5 -29.84 7.90 4.50
N ALA A 6 -28.95 8.83 4.13
CA ALA A 6 -27.68 8.48 3.51
C ALA A 6 -26.65 8.14 4.62
N ASN A 7 -26.71 6.90 5.09
CA ASN A 7 -25.64 6.22 5.84
C ASN A 7 -25.10 6.92 7.11
N ASP A 8 -25.81 6.92 8.25
CA ASP A 8 -25.20 7.39 9.52
C ASP A 8 -24.02 6.51 10.00
N TRP A 9 -23.88 5.31 9.44
CA TRP A 9 -22.87 4.34 9.83
C TRP A 9 -21.57 4.51 9.04
N LEU A 10 -20.44 4.44 9.75
CA LEU A 10 -19.10 4.41 9.14
C LEU A 10 -18.94 3.15 8.28
N LYS A 11 -18.61 3.31 7.00
CA LYS A 11 -18.34 2.16 6.12
C LYS A 11 -16.96 1.58 6.40
N ALA A 12 -16.78 0.28 6.19
CA ALA A 12 -15.49 -0.38 6.37
C ALA A 12 -14.34 0.29 5.58
N SER A 13 -14.63 0.75 4.35
CA SER A 13 -13.68 1.49 3.51
C SER A 13 -13.30 2.87 4.06
N GLU A 14 -14.13 3.44 4.93
CA GLU A 14 -13.94 4.77 5.52
C GLU A 14 -13.19 4.71 6.86
N ILE A 15 -13.06 3.53 7.48
CA ILE A 15 -12.44 3.37 8.82
C ILE A 15 -11.01 3.93 8.84
N GLY A 16 -10.21 3.63 7.80
CA GLY A 16 -8.84 4.15 7.71
C GLY A 16 -8.80 5.67 7.66
N HIS A 17 -9.65 6.29 6.83
CA HIS A 17 -9.76 7.74 6.74
C HIS A 17 -10.26 8.37 8.04
N TYR A 18 -11.31 7.81 8.64
CA TYR A 18 -11.86 8.28 9.91
C TYR A 18 -10.85 8.19 11.05
N THR A 19 -10.07 7.11 11.12
CA THR A 19 -9.04 6.93 12.16
C THR A 19 -7.90 7.93 12.00
N TRP A 20 -7.59 8.32 10.77
CA TRP A 20 -6.54 9.30 10.46
C TRP A 20 -7.00 10.74 10.68
N SER A 21 -8.19 11.10 10.18
CA SER A 21 -8.80 12.42 10.34
C SER A 21 -10.33 12.32 10.32
N PRO A 22 -10.99 12.36 11.50
CA PRO A 22 -12.45 12.35 11.61
C PRO A 22 -13.12 13.56 10.96
N GLU A 23 -12.47 14.72 10.98
CA GLU A 23 -12.97 15.99 10.44
C GLU A 23 -13.01 15.93 8.90
N ASP A 24 -11.89 15.56 8.26
CA ASP A 24 -11.82 15.37 6.79
C ASP A 24 -12.81 14.28 6.32
N TRP A 25 -12.98 13.20 7.09
CA TRP A 25 -13.97 12.18 6.79
C TRP A 25 -15.40 12.73 6.74
N LEU A 26 -15.76 13.61 7.69
CA LEU A 26 -17.07 14.23 7.75
C LEU A 26 -17.27 15.23 6.61
N ASP A 27 -16.27 16.07 6.36
CA ASP A 27 -16.30 17.09 5.30
C ASP A 27 -16.50 16.47 3.92
N ARG A 28 -15.79 15.37 3.62
CA ARG A 28 -15.99 14.59 2.39
C ARG A 28 -17.40 14.03 2.25
N ARG A 29 -18.01 13.58 3.36
CA ARG A 29 -19.40 13.08 3.35
C ARG A 29 -20.42 14.18 3.13
N LEU A 30 -20.11 15.39 3.58
CA LEU A 30 -20.92 16.57 3.36
C LEU A 30 -20.70 17.18 1.97
N GLY A 31 -19.76 16.65 1.19
CA GLY A 31 -19.42 17.15 -0.14
C GLY A 31 -18.70 18.50 -0.09
N VAL A 32 -18.02 18.79 1.02
CA VAL A 32 -17.15 19.96 1.14
C VAL A 32 -15.89 19.68 0.33
N GLU A 33 -15.62 20.53 -0.66
CA GLU A 33 -14.39 20.44 -1.44
C GLU A 33 -13.23 21.04 -0.63
N PRO A 34 -12.05 20.38 -0.63
CA PRO A 34 -10.86 20.94 0.01
C PRO A 34 -10.42 22.23 -0.70
N ASP A 35 -9.89 23.17 0.09
CA ASP A 35 -9.30 24.39 -0.46
C ASP A 35 -7.98 24.11 -1.21
N GLU A 36 -7.49 25.12 -1.95
CA GLU A 36 -6.26 24.99 -2.76
C GLU A 36 -5.05 24.59 -1.91
N GLU A 37 -4.90 25.12 -0.70
CA GLU A 37 -3.79 24.78 0.20
C GLU A 37 -3.86 23.31 0.64
N THR A 38 -5.07 22.82 0.94
CA THR A 38 -5.30 21.42 1.32
C THR A 38 -5.04 20.49 0.15
N LEU A 39 -5.45 20.86 -1.07
CA LEU A 39 -5.13 20.11 -2.28
C LEU A 39 -3.62 19.99 -2.50
N GLU A 40 -2.85 21.07 -2.32
CA GLU A 40 -1.39 21.03 -2.43
C GLU A 40 -0.75 20.09 -1.38
N LYS A 41 -1.23 20.13 -0.13
CA LYS A 41 -0.76 19.22 0.93
C LYS A 41 -1.11 17.76 0.62
N MET A 42 -2.31 17.51 0.08
CA MET A 42 -2.74 16.17 -0.33
C MET A 42 -1.86 15.64 -1.46
N GLU A 43 -1.54 16.45 -2.47
CA GLU A 43 -0.62 16.07 -3.55
C GLU A 43 0.78 15.76 -3.01
N ALA A 44 1.30 16.57 -2.09
CA ALA A 44 2.60 16.32 -1.48
C ALA A 44 2.62 14.98 -0.72
N GLY A 45 1.55 14.68 0.02
CA GLY A 45 1.36 13.41 0.72
C GLY A 45 1.30 12.22 -0.25
N GLU A 46 0.55 12.35 -1.34
CA GLU A 46 0.45 11.29 -2.37
C GLU A 46 1.80 11.00 -3.01
N ARG A 47 2.57 12.04 -3.36
CA ARG A 47 3.93 11.90 -3.91
C ARG A 47 4.84 11.17 -2.92
N TYR A 48 4.79 11.50 -1.63
CA TYR A 48 5.58 10.84 -0.61
C TYR A 48 5.20 9.36 -0.46
N HIS A 49 3.91 9.04 -0.34
CA HIS A 49 3.44 7.66 -0.23
C HIS A 49 3.81 6.83 -1.46
N ARG A 50 3.71 7.40 -2.66
CA ARG A 50 4.17 6.72 -3.89
C ARG A 50 5.67 6.42 -3.85
N GLN A 51 6.51 7.36 -3.41
CA GLN A 51 7.94 7.12 -3.29
C GLN A 51 8.28 6.03 -2.27
N VAL A 52 7.60 6.02 -1.12
CA VAL A 52 7.79 4.99 -0.10
C VAL A 52 7.32 3.62 -0.61
N ALA A 53 6.15 3.54 -1.25
CA ALA A 53 5.63 2.30 -1.83
C ALA A 53 6.62 1.70 -2.84
N LEU A 54 7.16 2.51 -3.75
CA LEU A 54 8.17 2.05 -4.72
C LEU A 54 9.41 1.48 -4.03
N ARG A 55 9.91 2.10 -2.96
CA ARG A 55 11.07 1.57 -2.21
C ARG A 55 10.76 0.23 -1.56
N THR A 56 9.57 0.08 -1.00
CA THR A 56 9.12 -1.18 -0.38
C THR A 56 8.99 -2.28 -1.44
N ASP A 57 8.43 -1.96 -2.61
CA ASP A 57 8.30 -2.91 -3.72
C ASP A 57 9.67 -3.39 -4.22
N TRP A 58 10.63 -2.47 -4.36
CA TRP A 58 12.00 -2.81 -4.71
C TRP A 58 12.68 -3.71 -3.67
N ALA A 59 12.42 -3.48 -2.37
CA ALA A 59 12.94 -4.34 -1.31
C ALA A 59 12.36 -5.76 -1.41
N VAL A 60 11.05 -5.89 -1.65
CA VAL A 60 10.37 -7.18 -1.85
C VAL A 60 10.92 -7.91 -3.08
N ILE A 61 11.11 -7.21 -4.20
CA ILE A 61 11.67 -7.79 -5.43
C ILE A 61 13.10 -8.31 -5.17
N ARG A 62 13.96 -7.52 -4.54
CA ARG A 62 15.33 -7.94 -4.20
C ARG A 62 15.35 -9.16 -3.29
N MET A 63 14.48 -9.21 -2.29
CA MET A 63 14.35 -10.36 -1.40
C MET A 63 13.97 -11.63 -2.17
N ARG A 64 12.98 -11.53 -3.07
CA ARG A 64 12.56 -12.66 -3.93
C ARG A 64 13.68 -13.15 -4.84
N LEU A 65 14.42 -12.23 -5.47
CA LEU A 65 15.58 -12.58 -6.30
C LEU A 65 16.69 -13.24 -5.49
N GLY A 66 16.96 -12.77 -4.27
CA GLY A 66 17.94 -13.38 -3.38
C GLY A 66 17.58 -14.82 -3.00
N ILE A 67 16.32 -15.07 -2.63
CA ILE A 67 15.81 -16.41 -2.32
C ILE A 67 15.93 -17.33 -3.54
N ALA A 68 15.53 -16.85 -4.72
CA ALA A 68 15.63 -17.62 -5.96
C ALA A 68 17.10 -17.97 -6.28
N GLY A 69 18.03 -17.02 -6.11
CA GLY A 69 19.46 -17.25 -6.30
C GLY A 69 20.01 -18.34 -5.38
N ILE A 70 19.68 -18.27 -4.08
CA ILE A 70 20.09 -19.30 -3.10
C ILE A 70 19.52 -20.67 -3.49
N ALA A 71 18.26 -20.74 -3.88
CA ALA A 71 17.63 -21.99 -4.32
C ALA A 71 18.36 -22.60 -5.52
N CYS A 72 18.72 -21.80 -6.53
CA CYS A 72 19.50 -22.25 -7.68
C CYS A 72 20.88 -22.79 -7.28
N VAL A 73 21.58 -22.11 -6.36
CA VAL A 73 22.88 -22.58 -5.86
C VAL A 73 22.75 -23.91 -5.14
N LEU A 74 21.73 -24.07 -4.28
CA LEU A 74 21.48 -25.34 -3.58
C LEU A 74 21.13 -26.48 -4.53
N LEU A 75 20.32 -26.21 -5.56
CA LEU A 75 19.99 -27.20 -6.60
C LEU A 75 21.23 -27.60 -7.40
N ALA A 76 22.07 -26.65 -7.79
CA ALA A 76 23.31 -26.93 -8.51
C ALA A 76 24.27 -27.75 -7.64
N LEU A 77 24.44 -27.39 -6.37
CA LEU A 77 25.27 -28.14 -5.42
C LEU A 77 24.75 -29.57 -5.25
N GLY A 78 23.44 -29.74 -5.05
CA GLY A 78 22.81 -31.05 -4.96
C GLY A 78 23.01 -31.89 -6.21
N TYR A 79 22.90 -31.29 -7.39
CA TYR A 79 23.19 -31.96 -8.65
C TYR A 79 24.65 -32.43 -8.74
N PHE A 80 25.62 -31.57 -8.42
CA PHE A 80 27.04 -31.95 -8.44
C PHE A 80 27.36 -33.08 -7.46
N LEU A 81 26.77 -33.04 -6.26
CA LEU A 81 26.96 -34.11 -5.26
C LEU A 81 26.36 -35.44 -5.72
N LEU A 82 25.20 -35.43 -6.37
CA LEU A 82 24.57 -36.64 -6.90
C LEU A 82 25.33 -37.19 -8.12
N ALA A 83 25.71 -36.32 -9.05
CA ALA A 83 26.42 -36.71 -10.26
C ALA A 83 27.87 -37.17 -9.98
N GLY A 84 28.53 -36.61 -8.97
CA GLY A 84 29.87 -37.03 -8.54
C GLY A 84 29.88 -38.27 -7.64
N ALA A 85 28.73 -38.66 -7.08
CA ALA A 85 28.57 -39.90 -6.32
C ALA A 85 28.17 -41.10 -7.21
N SER A 86 27.98 -40.88 -8.52
CA SER A 86 27.60 -41.88 -9.51
C SER A 86 28.81 -42.45 -10.24
#